data_AF-A0AAD4GQ90-F1
#
_entry.id   AF-A0AAD4GQ90-F1
#
_cell.length_a   1.000
_cell.length_b   1.000
_cell.length_c   1.000
_cell.angle_alpha   90.00
_cell.angle_beta   90.00
_cell.angle_gamma   90.00
#
_symmetry.space_group_name_H-M   'P 1'
#
loop_
_entity.id
_entity.type
_entity.pdbx_description
1 polymer ?
#
loop_
_entity_poly.entity_id
_entity_poly.type
_entity_poly.pdbx_seq_one_letter_code
_entity_poly.pdbx_strand_id
1 'polypeptide(L)'
;MAYDCYCAICGVGFCGMHIETPSEASLERRRRWIEKRYRAMKASSNNPPLPHENEARDDPVRSYDPRIVGWDNVSWLYKAYCLGLSDQPDTKSKAFISGPGYYADIGEIAVKTESESGHTQQRNVFACYGSGSDDARGPVIPFHWCCYEILTRTLTGSTDTNNVNTDVLYTVMNDLCNMSGSALDVTYGPDYCATHPTNTPTLEKFIQTSVTEDKDLRVPPTKIHLNGRSPTSPFGNLPLEMIYRICSFLPGESIKALTEASLSMHLVSQHNYFWEKTIQWDMPWLSEFHALKAGKEKSSLPDDINYKRLYLWLDNMTAPRYGMDNPSLTGVANRRRIWKVCEQLAPRYLKGLEEVAQK
;
A
#
# COMPACT_ATOMS: atom_id res chain seq x y z
N MET A 1 5.38 -19.97 -20.81
CA MET A 1 5.05 -18.62 -20.32
C MET A 1 3.86 -18.81 -19.41
N ALA A 2 3.97 -18.46 -18.13
CA ALA A 2 2.81 -18.45 -17.24
C ALA A 2 2.04 -17.18 -17.57
N TYR A 3 0.83 -17.33 -18.12
CA TYR A 3 -0.08 -16.23 -18.41
C TYR A 3 -0.78 -15.80 -17.12
N ASP A 4 -0.03 -15.55 -16.05
CA ASP A 4 -0.61 -15.17 -14.77
C ASP A 4 -1.06 -13.70 -14.85
N CYS A 5 -2.24 -13.40 -14.30
CA CYS A 5 -2.69 -12.02 -14.12
C CYS A 5 -2.51 -11.58 -12.67
N TYR A 6 -2.07 -10.34 -12.49
CA TYR A 6 -1.82 -9.73 -11.20
C TYR A 6 -2.84 -8.64 -10.92
N CYS A 7 -3.16 -8.40 -9.66
CA CYS A 7 -4.01 -7.29 -9.26
C CYS A 7 -3.37 -5.96 -9.69
N ALA A 8 -4.13 -5.14 -10.41
CA ALA A 8 -3.69 -3.86 -10.95
C ALA A 8 -3.18 -2.89 -9.87
N ILE A 9 -3.67 -3.03 -8.65
CA ILE A 9 -3.40 -2.12 -7.54
C ILE A 9 -2.31 -2.66 -6.61
N CYS A 10 -2.30 -3.96 -6.30
CA CYS A 10 -1.37 -4.53 -5.33
C CYS A 10 -0.28 -5.41 -5.96
N GLY A 11 -0.34 -5.74 -7.25
CA GLY A 11 0.65 -6.56 -7.95
C GLY A 11 0.68 -8.03 -7.54
N VAL A 12 -0.21 -8.46 -6.63
CA VAL A 12 -0.27 -9.85 -6.17
C VAL A 12 -1.20 -10.65 -7.09
N GLY A 13 -0.80 -11.89 -7.39
CA GLY A 13 -1.60 -12.83 -8.19
C GLY A 13 -2.85 -13.30 -7.46
N PHE A 14 -3.77 -13.88 -8.23
CA PHE A 14 -5.05 -14.40 -7.74
C PHE A 14 -5.04 -15.90 -7.43
N CYS A 15 -3.88 -16.55 -7.60
CA CYS A 15 -3.69 -17.98 -7.42
C CYS A 15 -2.27 -18.28 -6.90
N GLY A 16 -1.93 -19.56 -6.72
CA GLY A 16 -0.56 -19.98 -6.41
C GLY A 16 -0.10 -19.72 -4.96
N MET A 17 -0.97 -19.23 -4.07
CA MET A 17 -0.61 -19.05 -2.67
C MET A 17 -0.55 -20.39 -1.95
N HIS A 18 0.66 -20.75 -1.52
CA HIS A 18 0.91 -22.00 -0.80
C HIS A 18 1.42 -21.72 0.61
N ILE A 19 0.69 -22.17 1.62
CA ILE A 19 1.15 -22.16 3.02
C ILE A 19 1.87 -23.50 3.27
N GLU A 20 3.12 -23.44 3.73
CA GLU A 20 3.91 -24.65 3.96
C GLU A 20 3.37 -25.46 5.14
N THR A 21 3.49 -26.79 5.07
CA THR A 21 3.23 -27.65 6.22
C THR A 21 4.33 -27.42 7.28
N PRO A 22 3.97 -27.24 8.56
CA PRO A 22 4.95 -27.00 9.61
C PRO A 22 5.86 -28.21 9.80
N SER A 23 7.18 -28.01 9.66
CA SER A 23 8.22 -29.00 9.98
C SER A 23 9.49 -28.29 10.45
N GLU A 24 10.29 -28.90 11.33
CA GLU A 24 11.55 -28.27 11.78
C GLU A 24 12.53 -28.00 10.63
N ALA A 25 12.60 -28.92 9.66
CA ALA A 25 13.45 -28.77 8.49
C ALA A 25 13.02 -27.60 7.58
N SER A 26 11.70 -27.40 7.37
CA SER A 26 11.19 -26.26 6.60
C SER A 26 11.42 -24.93 7.31
N LEU A 27 11.24 -24.89 8.63
CA LEU A 27 11.50 -23.70 9.44
C LEU A 27 12.98 -23.29 9.40
N GLU A 28 13.89 -24.25 9.52
CA GLU A 28 15.32 -23.98 9.49
C GLU A 28 15.78 -23.51 8.10
N ARG A 29 15.29 -24.15 7.02
CA ARG A 29 15.53 -23.70 5.64
C ARG A 29 15.08 -22.25 5.44
N ARG A 30 13.90 -21.91 5.96
CA ARG A 30 13.33 -20.55 5.87
C ARG A 30 14.14 -19.52 6.66
N ARG A 31 14.57 -19.83 7.88
CA ARG A 31 15.42 -18.93 8.67
C ARG A 31 16.71 -18.59 7.92
N ARG A 32 17.38 -19.59 7.36
CA ARG A 32 18.58 -19.38 6.52
C ARG A 32 18.27 -18.53 5.29
N TRP A 33 17.15 -18.78 4.62
CA TRP A 33 16.73 -18.01 3.45
C TRP A 33 16.43 -16.55 3.78
N ILE A 34 15.68 -16.28 4.86
CA ILE A 34 15.39 -14.92 5.34
C ILE A 34 16.68 -14.19 5.69
N GLU A 35 17.57 -14.81 6.46
CA GLU A 35 18.85 -14.21 6.85
C GLU A 35 19.71 -13.91 5.62
N LYS A 36 19.82 -14.85 4.67
CA LYS A 36 20.55 -14.66 3.40
C LYS A 36 19.99 -13.48 2.61
N ARG A 37 18.66 -13.40 2.48
CA ARG A 37 17.98 -12.34 1.69
C ARG A 37 18.04 -10.99 2.40
N TYR A 38 17.93 -10.96 3.72
CA TYR A 38 18.11 -9.76 4.54
C TYR A 38 19.53 -9.20 4.41
N ARG A 39 20.57 -10.06 4.50
CA ARG A 39 21.96 -9.66 4.28
C ARG A 39 22.21 -9.13 2.87
N ALA A 40 21.67 -9.80 1.86
CA ALA A 40 21.78 -9.36 0.47
C ALA A 40 21.18 -7.96 0.26
N MET A 41 19.97 -7.70 0.80
CA MET A 41 19.32 -6.39 0.72
C MET A 41 20.07 -5.29 1.50
N LYS A 42 20.71 -5.64 2.61
CA LYS A 42 21.54 -4.69 3.38
C LYS A 42 22.85 -4.37 2.66
N ALA A 43 23.44 -5.36 1.99
CA ALA A 43 24.65 -5.20 1.19
C ALA A 43 24.41 -4.36 -0.08
N SER A 44 23.24 -4.46 -0.72
CA SER A 44 22.91 -3.67 -1.92
C SER A 44 22.68 -2.17 -1.67
N SER A 45 22.67 -1.68 -0.43
CA SER A 45 22.83 -0.24 -0.13
C SER A 45 24.29 0.25 -0.25
N ASN A 46 25.28 -0.66 -0.37
CA ASN A 46 26.70 -0.38 -0.58
C ASN A 46 27.28 -1.40 -1.59
N ASN A 47 27.16 -1.17 -2.91
CA ASN A 47 27.73 -2.00 -4.01
C ASN A 47 28.97 -2.83 -3.58
N PRO A 48 28.95 -4.19 -3.56
CA PRO A 48 29.32 -5.02 -4.74
C PRO A 48 28.78 -6.49 -4.71
N PRO A 49 29.40 -7.45 -5.44
CA PRO A 49 29.03 -7.98 -6.75
C PRO A 49 27.88 -9.01 -6.74
N LEU A 50 27.30 -9.24 -7.92
CA LEU A 50 26.34 -10.33 -8.18
C LEU A 50 26.90 -11.67 -7.70
N PRO A 51 26.16 -12.47 -6.90
CA PRO A 51 26.60 -13.80 -6.52
C PRO A 51 26.79 -14.65 -7.78
N HIS A 52 27.96 -15.27 -7.90
CA HIS A 52 28.24 -16.29 -8.90
C HIS A 52 27.12 -17.35 -8.88
N GLU A 53 26.62 -17.72 -10.06
CA GLU A 53 25.52 -18.69 -10.29
C GLU A 53 25.75 -20.09 -9.67
N ASN A 54 26.90 -20.35 -9.05
CA ASN A 54 27.27 -21.63 -8.44
C ASN A 54 26.89 -21.79 -6.95
N GLU A 55 26.29 -20.80 -6.28
CA GLU A 55 25.80 -20.91 -4.88
C GLU A 55 24.28 -21.12 -4.72
N ALA A 56 23.55 -21.30 -5.84
CA ALA A 56 22.11 -21.56 -5.84
C ALA A 56 21.80 -23.07 -5.78
N ARG A 57 22.13 -23.74 -4.66
CA ARG A 57 21.68 -25.13 -4.40
C ARG A 57 20.40 -25.23 -3.58
N ASP A 58 19.97 -24.15 -2.94
CA ASP A 58 18.70 -24.14 -2.20
C ASP A 58 17.59 -23.57 -3.09
N ASP A 59 16.59 -24.39 -3.38
CA ASP A 59 15.38 -23.97 -4.08
C ASP A 59 14.74 -22.77 -3.35
N PRO A 60 14.28 -21.75 -4.10
CA PRO A 60 13.66 -20.58 -3.49
C PRO A 60 12.43 -21.00 -2.68
N VAL A 61 12.35 -20.51 -1.44
CA VAL A 61 11.17 -20.72 -0.60
C VAL A 61 10.02 -19.87 -1.16
N ARG A 62 9.13 -20.51 -1.92
CA ARG A 62 7.94 -19.89 -2.55
C ARG A 62 6.68 -19.94 -1.67
N SER A 63 6.73 -20.67 -0.56
CA SER A 63 5.61 -20.86 0.35
C SER A 63 5.61 -19.83 1.50
N TYR A 64 4.44 -19.56 2.06
CA TYR A 64 4.27 -18.76 3.28
C TYR A 64 4.58 -19.57 4.55
N ASP A 65 5.07 -18.86 5.58
CA ASP A 65 5.30 -19.44 6.91
C ASP A 65 3.96 -19.61 7.65
N PRO A 66 3.55 -20.84 8.00
CA PRO A 66 2.27 -21.11 8.66
C PRO A 66 2.14 -20.47 10.05
N ARG A 67 3.25 -20.02 10.67
CA ARG A 67 3.22 -19.33 11.98
C ARG A 67 2.83 -17.86 11.87
N ILE A 68 3.03 -17.27 10.69
CA ILE A 68 2.84 -15.84 10.43
C ILE A 68 1.58 -15.62 9.59
N VAL A 69 1.31 -16.54 8.66
CA VAL A 69 0.26 -16.42 7.66
C VAL A 69 -0.61 -17.66 7.71
N GLY A 70 -1.85 -17.49 8.17
CA GLY A 70 -2.92 -18.48 8.06
C GLY A 70 -3.80 -18.25 6.84
N TRP A 71 -4.77 -19.15 6.64
CA TRP A 71 -5.71 -19.07 5.52
C TRP A 71 -6.51 -17.75 5.51
N ASP A 72 -6.96 -17.30 6.68
CA ASP A 72 -7.70 -16.04 6.83
C ASP A 72 -6.88 -14.81 6.39
N ASN A 73 -5.54 -14.91 6.41
CA ASN A 73 -4.67 -13.83 5.98
C ASN A 73 -4.55 -13.73 4.45
N VAL A 74 -4.78 -14.82 3.71
CA VAL A 74 -4.54 -14.92 2.25
C VAL A 74 -5.78 -15.25 1.43
N SER A 75 -6.87 -15.69 2.05
CA SER A 75 -8.09 -16.12 1.35
C SER A 75 -8.70 -15.03 0.46
N TRP A 76 -8.52 -13.76 0.84
CA TRP A 76 -8.94 -12.60 0.05
C TRP A 76 -8.29 -12.52 -1.33
N LEU A 77 -7.10 -13.10 -1.50
CA LEU A 77 -6.36 -13.06 -2.77
C LEU A 77 -7.04 -13.85 -3.87
N TYR A 78 -7.85 -14.84 -3.52
CA TYR A 78 -8.56 -15.70 -4.47
C TYR A 78 -9.85 -15.06 -4.99
N LYS A 79 -10.32 -13.98 -4.37
CA LYS A 79 -11.51 -13.24 -4.80
C LYS A 79 -11.07 -12.07 -5.68
N ALA A 80 -11.48 -12.10 -6.93
CA ALA A 80 -11.12 -11.09 -7.92
C ALA A 80 -12.34 -10.26 -8.33
N TYR A 81 -12.10 -9.01 -8.69
CA TYR A 81 -13.07 -8.08 -9.28
C TYR A 81 -12.43 -7.49 -10.52
N CYS A 82 -13.24 -6.99 -11.44
CA CYS A 82 -12.81 -6.54 -12.74
C CYS A 82 -13.35 -5.14 -13.02
N LEU A 83 -12.49 -4.28 -13.56
CA LEU A 83 -12.86 -2.99 -14.16
C LEU A 83 -12.81 -3.15 -15.68
N GLY A 84 -13.93 -2.98 -16.36
CA GLY A 84 -14.06 -3.21 -17.81
C GLY A 84 -14.88 -2.12 -18.50
N LEU A 85 -14.92 -2.16 -19.83
CA LEU A 85 -15.82 -1.35 -20.65
C LEU A 85 -17.00 -2.20 -21.13
N SER A 86 -18.21 -1.70 -20.92
CA SER A 86 -19.44 -2.31 -21.40
C SER A 86 -19.70 -1.91 -22.85
N ASP A 87 -20.31 -2.83 -23.60
CA ASP A 87 -20.84 -2.57 -24.94
C ASP A 87 -22.30 -2.08 -24.94
N GLN A 88 -22.91 -1.88 -23.77
CA GLN A 88 -24.29 -1.42 -23.70
C GLN A 88 -24.41 0.06 -24.14
N PRO A 89 -25.22 0.36 -25.17
CA PRO A 89 -25.28 1.70 -25.76
C PRO A 89 -25.96 2.76 -24.89
N ASP A 90 -26.52 2.40 -23.73
CA ASP A 90 -27.46 3.24 -22.96
C ASP A 90 -27.07 3.50 -21.49
N THR A 91 -25.85 3.16 -21.08
CA THR A 91 -25.37 3.46 -19.73
C THR A 91 -24.66 4.81 -19.66
N LYS A 92 -25.00 5.61 -18.62
CA LYS A 92 -24.34 6.91 -18.35
C LYS A 92 -22.83 6.80 -18.15
N SER A 93 -22.36 5.65 -17.66
CA SER A 93 -20.94 5.27 -17.54
C SER A 93 -20.68 4.14 -18.52
N LYS A 94 -19.59 4.22 -19.29
CA LYS A 94 -19.20 3.16 -20.23
C LYS A 94 -18.43 2.06 -19.51
N ALA A 95 -17.71 2.42 -18.46
CA ALA A 95 -16.98 1.49 -17.63
C ALA A 95 -17.86 0.90 -16.52
N PHE A 96 -17.59 -0.35 -16.17
CA PHE A 96 -18.30 -1.11 -15.14
C PHE A 96 -17.31 -1.79 -14.19
N ILE A 97 -17.79 -2.06 -12.97
CA ILE A 97 -17.10 -2.96 -12.03
C ILE A 97 -17.92 -4.25 -11.94
N SER A 98 -17.24 -5.39 -12.11
CA SER A 98 -17.88 -6.69 -12.05
C SER A 98 -18.32 -7.07 -10.63
N GLY A 99 -19.20 -8.07 -10.53
CA GLY A 99 -19.38 -8.83 -9.30
C GLY A 99 -18.13 -9.64 -8.91
N PRO A 100 -18.15 -10.32 -7.75
CA PRO A 100 -17.04 -11.16 -7.31
C PRO A 100 -16.82 -12.34 -8.27
N GLY A 101 -15.56 -12.52 -8.66
CA GLY A 101 -15.08 -13.62 -9.48
C GLY A 101 -13.88 -14.32 -8.86
N TYR A 102 -13.27 -15.20 -9.65
CA TYR A 102 -12.07 -15.94 -9.29
C TYR A 102 -11.20 -16.15 -10.53
N TYR A 103 -9.90 -16.37 -10.32
CA TYR A 103 -8.96 -16.70 -11.39
C TYR A 103 -9.31 -18.06 -12.01
N ALA A 104 -9.52 -18.09 -13.32
CA ALA A 104 -9.81 -19.31 -14.05
C ALA A 104 -8.52 -19.96 -14.54
N ASP A 105 -8.03 -19.55 -15.71
CA ASP A 105 -6.75 -19.94 -16.28
C ASP A 105 -6.28 -18.87 -17.28
N ILE A 106 -5.01 -18.89 -17.67
CA ILE A 106 -4.44 -18.08 -18.76
C ILE A 106 -4.81 -16.58 -18.69
N GLY A 107 -4.72 -15.99 -17.50
CA GLY A 107 -4.96 -14.55 -17.32
C GLY A 107 -6.43 -14.17 -17.35
N GLU A 108 -7.33 -15.15 -17.22
CA GLU A 108 -8.77 -14.93 -17.24
C GLU A 108 -9.38 -14.89 -15.83
N ILE A 109 -10.41 -14.07 -15.67
CA ILE A 109 -11.26 -14.05 -14.48
C ILE A 109 -12.67 -14.48 -14.86
N ALA A 110 -13.19 -15.47 -14.15
CA ALA A 110 -14.57 -15.89 -14.25
C ALA A 110 -15.42 -15.18 -13.19
N VAL A 111 -16.47 -14.49 -13.64
CA VAL A 111 -17.46 -13.82 -12.78
C VAL A 111 -18.79 -14.54 -12.90
N LYS A 112 -19.42 -14.84 -11.76
CA LYS A 112 -20.75 -15.45 -11.74
C LYS A 112 -21.78 -14.41 -12.09
N THR A 113 -22.63 -14.69 -13.07
CA THR A 113 -23.80 -13.88 -13.40
C THR A 113 -25.07 -14.56 -12.89
N GLU A 114 -26.01 -13.77 -12.37
CA GLU A 114 -27.31 -14.29 -11.94
C GLU A 114 -28.15 -14.60 -13.19
N SER A 115 -28.50 -15.87 -13.40
CA SER A 115 -29.43 -16.24 -14.47
C SER A 115 -30.86 -15.92 -14.03
N GLU A 116 -31.62 -15.21 -14.86
CA GLU A 116 -33.06 -14.98 -14.63
C GLU A 116 -33.90 -16.27 -14.59
N SER A 117 -33.34 -17.39 -15.09
CA SER A 117 -34.07 -18.66 -15.31
C SER A 117 -33.69 -19.82 -14.39
N GLY A 118 -32.88 -19.59 -13.36
CA GLY A 118 -32.62 -20.55 -12.25
C GLY A 118 -32.02 -21.91 -12.61
N HIS A 119 -31.72 -22.21 -13.88
CA HIS A 119 -31.37 -23.57 -14.33
C HIS A 119 -29.98 -23.72 -14.94
N THR A 120 -29.24 -22.64 -15.20
CA THR A 120 -27.80 -22.71 -15.53
C THR A 120 -27.06 -21.51 -14.96
N GLN A 121 -26.02 -21.73 -14.15
CA GLN A 121 -25.12 -20.65 -13.73
C GLN A 121 -24.33 -20.19 -14.95
N GLN A 122 -24.76 -19.09 -15.58
CA GLN A 122 -23.97 -18.42 -16.59
C GLN A 122 -22.74 -17.79 -15.92
N ARG A 123 -21.61 -17.84 -16.60
CA ARG A 123 -20.35 -17.25 -16.15
C ARG A 123 -19.81 -16.42 -17.28
N ASN A 124 -19.47 -15.18 -16.97
CA ASN A 124 -18.76 -14.32 -17.92
C ASN A 124 -17.27 -14.51 -17.65
N VAL A 125 -16.50 -14.68 -18.71
CA VAL A 125 -15.05 -14.87 -18.63
C VAL A 125 -14.38 -13.69 -19.29
N PHE A 126 -13.51 -13.03 -18.54
CA PHE A 126 -12.84 -11.81 -18.97
C PHE A 126 -11.34 -12.06 -19.12
N ALA A 127 -10.82 -11.76 -20.30
CA ALA A 127 -9.38 -11.73 -20.54
C ALA A 127 -8.78 -10.47 -19.91
N CYS A 128 -7.90 -10.65 -18.92
CA CYS A 128 -7.29 -9.51 -18.22
C CYS A 128 -6.18 -8.89 -19.06
N TYR A 129 -6.07 -7.55 -19.05
CA TYR A 129 -5.02 -6.76 -19.71
C TYR A 129 -4.83 -6.99 -21.23
N GLY A 130 -5.65 -7.86 -21.85
CA GLY A 130 -5.61 -8.18 -23.28
C GLY A 130 -6.52 -7.30 -24.13
N SER A 131 -6.80 -7.70 -25.36
CA SER A 131 -7.58 -6.88 -26.30
C SER A 131 -9.09 -6.86 -26.05
N GLY A 132 -9.59 -7.58 -25.03
CA GLY A 132 -11.01 -7.70 -24.68
C GLY A 132 -11.58 -9.10 -24.90
N SER A 133 -12.87 -9.27 -24.61
CA SER A 133 -13.66 -10.49 -24.83
C SER A 133 -15.02 -10.13 -25.44
N ASP A 134 -15.83 -11.12 -25.81
CA ASP A 134 -17.19 -10.88 -26.32
C ASP A 134 -18.06 -10.10 -25.32
N ASP A 135 -17.73 -10.18 -24.03
CA ASP A 135 -18.42 -9.47 -22.94
C ASP A 135 -17.81 -8.10 -22.58
N ALA A 136 -16.66 -7.73 -23.17
CA ALA A 136 -15.95 -6.48 -22.86
C ALA A 136 -15.10 -5.98 -24.04
N ARG A 137 -15.37 -4.74 -24.48
CA ARG A 137 -14.79 -4.10 -25.69
C ARG A 137 -13.27 -3.81 -25.64
N GLY A 138 -12.60 -4.16 -24.56
CA GLY A 138 -11.19 -3.84 -24.31
C GLY A 138 -10.65 -4.60 -23.09
N PRO A 139 -9.40 -4.33 -22.67
CA PRO A 139 -8.79 -5.03 -21.54
C PRO A 139 -9.65 -4.89 -20.31
N VAL A 140 -9.79 -6.00 -19.60
CA VAL A 140 -10.37 -6.02 -18.27
C VAL A 140 -9.24 -5.91 -17.25
N ILE A 141 -9.38 -5.00 -16.29
CA ILE A 141 -8.35 -4.69 -15.31
C ILE A 141 -8.74 -5.35 -13.97
N PRO A 142 -8.02 -6.40 -13.55
CA PRO A 142 -8.36 -7.16 -12.37
C PRO A 142 -7.84 -6.51 -11.08
N PHE A 143 -8.61 -6.60 -10.01
CA PHE A 143 -8.19 -6.11 -8.69
C PHE A 143 -8.86 -6.87 -7.53
N HIS A 144 -8.29 -6.74 -6.33
CA HIS A 144 -8.95 -7.16 -5.08
C HIS A 144 -9.76 -6.02 -4.49
N TRP A 145 -10.94 -6.30 -3.94
CA TRP A 145 -11.83 -5.27 -3.40
C TRP A 145 -11.17 -4.39 -2.33
N CYS A 146 -10.45 -4.99 -1.39
CA CYS A 146 -9.74 -4.23 -0.35
C CYS A 146 -8.65 -3.31 -0.92
N CYS A 147 -8.09 -3.62 -2.09
CA CYS A 147 -7.15 -2.74 -2.78
C CYS A 147 -7.90 -1.57 -3.45
N TYR A 148 -9.09 -1.82 -3.99
CA TYR A 148 -9.96 -0.78 -4.54
C TYR A 148 -10.46 0.19 -3.45
N GLU A 149 -10.72 -0.29 -2.24
CA GLU A 149 -11.03 0.58 -1.09
C GLU A 149 -9.86 1.52 -0.74
N ILE A 150 -8.62 1.01 -0.79
CA ILE A 150 -7.41 1.82 -0.55
C ILE A 150 -7.24 2.86 -1.67
N LEU A 151 -7.44 2.45 -2.93
CA LEU A 151 -7.42 3.36 -4.07
C LEU A 151 -8.48 4.45 -3.95
N THR A 152 -9.72 4.09 -3.61
CA THR A 152 -10.83 5.03 -3.40
C THR A 152 -10.46 6.10 -2.37
N ARG A 153 -9.90 5.67 -1.22
CA ARG A 153 -9.41 6.59 -0.19
C ARG A 153 -8.30 7.51 -0.69
N THR A 154 -7.39 6.98 -1.50
CA THR A 154 -6.28 7.76 -2.06
C THR A 154 -6.78 8.80 -3.06
N LEU A 155 -7.75 8.45 -3.90
CA LEU A 155 -8.27 9.32 -4.96
C LEU A 155 -9.27 10.37 -4.46
N THR A 156 -10.11 10.01 -3.48
CA THR A 156 -11.27 10.83 -3.08
C THR A 156 -11.21 11.31 -1.63
N GLY A 157 -10.31 10.76 -0.81
CA GLY A 157 -10.32 10.97 0.65
C GLY A 157 -11.48 10.27 1.39
N SER A 158 -12.34 9.52 0.69
CA SER A 158 -13.51 8.85 1.24
C SER A 158 -13.39 7.33 1.17
N THR A 159 -14.21 6.61 1.94
CA THR A 159 -14.40 5.16 1.81
C THR A 159 -15.52 4.79 0.85
N ASP A 160 -16.28 5.78 0.36
CA ASP A 160 -17.38 5.55 -0.57
C ASP A 160 -16.87 5.37 -1.99
N THR A 161 -16.97 4.13 -2.48
CA THR A 161 -16.54 3.73 -3.82
C THR A 161 -17.33 4.39 -4.96
N ASN A 162 -18.51 4.94 -4.68
CA ASN A 162 -19.31 5.66 -5.68
C ASN A 162 -18.72 7.03 -6.06
N ASN A 163 -17.78 7.55 -5.25
CA ASN A 163 -17.10 8.81 -5.55
C ASN A 163 -16.00 8.67 -6.61
N VAL A 164 -15.70 7.45 -7.06
CA VAL A 164 -14.71 7.20 -8.10
C VAL A 164 -15.40 7.24 -9.46
N ASN A 165 -14.89 8.09 -10.36
CA ASN A 165 -15.30 8.10 -11.75
C ASN A 165 -14.68 6.89 -12.46
N THR A 166 -15.50 5.86 -12.67
CA THR A 166 -15.10 4.58 -13.24
C THR A 166 -14.56 4.72 -14.67
N ASP A 167 -15.10 5.64 -15.48
CA ASP A 167 -14.64 5.87 -16.86
C ASP A 167 -13.22 6.45 -16.91
N VAL A 168 -12.96 7.47 -16.08
CA VAL A 168 -11.62 8.06 -15.95
C VAL A 168 -10.65 7.04 -15.38
N LEU A 169 -11.07 6.27 -14.37
CA LEU A 169 -10.22 5.25 -13.79
C LEU A 169 -9.86 4.16 -14.80
N TYR A 170 -10.83 3.69 -15.60
CA TYR A 170 -10.60 2.71 -16.66
C TYR A 170 -9.57 3.23 -17.65
N THR A 171 -9.75 4.46 -18.13
CA THR A 171 -8.84 5.09 -19.10
C THR A 171 -7.40 5.12 -18.56
N VAL A 172 -7.23 5.61 -17.33
CA VAL A 172 -5.91 5.72 -16.69
C VAL A 172 -5.24 4.36 -16.52
N MET A 173 -5.98 3.35 -16.07
CA MET A 173 -5.43 2.00 -15.87
C MET A 173 -5.17 1.28 -17.19
N ASN A 174 -6.03 1.47 -18.19
CA ASN A 174 -5.84 0.92 -19.54
C ASN A 174 -4.54 1.43 -20.17
N ASP A 175 -4.27 2.73 -20.07
CA ASP A 175 -3.04 3.36 -20.59
C ASP A 175 -1.77 2.88 -19.86
N LEU A 176 -1.93 2.20 -18.74
CA LEU A 176 -0.86 1.62 -17.93
C LEU A 176 -0.74 0.11 -18.10
N CYS A 177 -1.54 -0.57 -18.92
CA CYS A 177 -1.38 -1.99 -19.17
C CYS A 177 0.03 -2.28 -19.71
N ASN A 178 0.76 -3.19 -19.05
CA ASN A 178 2.12 -3.52 -19.46
C ASN A 178 2.16 -4.32 -20.76
N MET A 179 3.33 -4.35 -21.41
CA MET A 179 3.53 -5.05 -22.68
C MET A 179 3.38 -6.58 -22.58
N SER A 180 3.51 -7.14 -21.38
CA SER A 180 3.30 -8.58 -21.15
C SER A 180 1.83 -8.95 -20.95
N GLY A 181 0.90 -7.98 -20.85
CA GLY A 181 -0.52 -8.24 -20.64
C GLY A 181 -0.83 -8.93 -19.30
N SER A 182 -0.11 -8.58 -18.22
CA SER A 182 -0.22 -9.28 -16.94
C SER A 182 -0.42 -8.37 -15.73
N ALA A 183 -0.04 -7.10 -15.82
CA ALA A 183 -0.13 -6.12 -14.75
C ALA A 183 -0.13 -4.68 -15.31
N LEU A 184 -0.27 -3.68 -14.44
CA LEU A 184 0.02 -2.31 -14.81
C LEU A 184 1.53 -2.02 -14.77
N ASP A 185 2.00 -1.10 -15.60
CA ASP A 185 3.35 -0.56 -15.60
C ASP A 185 3.53 0.47 -14.48
N VAL A 186 3.49 -0.05 -13.24
CA VAL A 186 3.67 0.72 -12.00
C VAL A 186 4.66 0.01 -11.08
N THR A 187 5.27 0.76 -10.16
CA THR A 187 6.20 0.18 -9.19
C THR A 187 5.43 -0.38 -7.99
N TYR A 188 5.20 -1.71 -7.97
CA TYR A 188 4.44 -2.41 -6.91
C TYR A 188 5.18 -2.56 -5.56
N GLY A 189 6.48 -2.23 -5.53
CA GLY A 189 7.33 -2.53 -4.39
C GLY A 189 7.53 -4.05 -4.22
N PRO A 190 7.98 -4.49 -3.05
CA PRO A 190 8.33 -5.90 -2.87
C PRO A 190 7.15 -6.79 -2.42
N ASP A 191 7.05 -7.98 -3.00
CA ASP A 191 5.85 -8.85 -2.98
C ASP A 191 5.68 -9.76 -1.75
N TYR A 192 6.33 -9.46 -0.62
CA TYR A 192 6.39 -10.39 0.51
C TYR A 192 5.25 -10.25 1.54
N CYS A 193 4.26 -9.39 1.31
CA CYS A 193 3.17 -9.17 2.27
C CYS A 193 1.81 -9.60 1.70
N ALA A 194 1.36 -10.80 2.07
CA ALA A 194 0.10 -11.37 1.61
C ALA A 194 -1.08 -11.14 2.57
N THR A 195 -0.84 -10.55 3.74
CA THR A 195 -1.88 -10.30 4.74
C THR A 195 -2.88 -9.26 4.25
N HIS A 196 -4.16 -9.47 4.55
CA HIS A 196 -5.24 -8.55 4.21
C HIS A 196 -4.93 -7.11 4.64
N PRO A 197 -4.93 -6.12 3.72
CA PRO A 197 -4.42 -4.80 4.03
C PRO A 197 -5.38 -3.94 4.86
N THR A 198 -6.70 -4.19 4.80
CA THR A 198 -7.71 -3.39 5.53
C THR A 198 -8.27 -4.08 6.77
N ASN A 199 -7.90 -5.35 7.04
CA ASN A 199 -8.42 -6.10 8.18
C ASN A 199 -7.35 -6.17 9.28
N THR A 200 -7.33 -5.16 10.13
CA THR A 200 -6.28 -4.90 11.15
C THR A 200 -6.90 -4.69 12.55
N PRO A 201 -7.69 -5.64 13.06
CA PRO A 201 -8.51 -5.44 14.26
C PRO A 201 -7.69 -5.25 15.55
N THR A 202 -6.45 -5.74 15.57
CA THR A 202 -5.55 -5.63 16.73
C THR A 202 -4.68 -4.39 16.72
N LEU A 203 -4.63 -3.64 15.61
CA LEU A 203 -3.69 -2.54 15.42
C LEU A 203 -3.95 -1.37 16.38
N GLU A 204 -5.23 -1.00 16.53
CA GLU A 204 -5.62 0.12 17.38
C GLU A 204 -5.16 -0.10 18.84
N LYS A 205 -5.48 -1.28 19.38
CA LYS A 205 -5.04 -1.70 20.72
C LYS A 205 -3.52 -1.79 20.80
N PHE A 206 -2.85 -2.34 19.78
CA PHE A 206 -1.40 -2.44 19.74
C PHE A 206 -0.71 -1.07 19.83
N ILE A 207 -1.19 -0.08 19.06
CA ILE A 207 -0.67 1.29 19.10
C ILE A 207 -0.92 1.90 20.48
N GLN A 208 -2.14 1.80 21.00
CA GLN A 208 -2.50 2.35 22.30
C GLN A 208 -1.64 1.78 23.43
N THR A 209 -1.48 0.46 23.48
CA THR A 209 -0.63 -0.23 24.47
C THR A 209 0.82 0.22 24.32
N SER A 210 1.34 0.24 23.10
CA SER A 210 2.75 0.62 22.84
C SER A 210 3.03 2.07 23.26
N VAL A 211 2.14 3.01 22.93
CA VAL A 211 2.29 4.43 23.32
C VAL A 211 2.18 4.62 24.84
N THR A 212 1.40 3.78 25.51
CA THR A 212 1.22 3.86 26.98
C THR A 212 2.41 3.27 27.74
N GLU A 213 2.92 2.12 27.27
CA GLU A 213 3.98 1.36 27.94
C GLU A 213 5.38 1.89 27.61
N ASP A 214 5.59 2.37 26.38
CA ASP A 214 6.89 2.87 25.92
C ASP A 214 7.11 4.32 26.39
N LYS A 215 7.83 4.44 27.51
CA LYS A 215 8.23 5.73 28.07
C LYS A 215 9.12 6.53 27.10
N ASP A 216 9.84 5.89 26.19
CA ASP A 216 10.67 6.60 25.23
C ASP A 216 9.84 7.45 24.28
N LEU A 217 8.60 7.04 23.97
CA LEU A 217 7.69 7.82 23.12
C LEU A 217 7.17 9.12 23.78
N ARG A 218 7.45 9.32 25.07
CA ARG A 218 6.98 10.46 25.87
C ARG A 218 8.13 11.38 26.32
N VAL A 219 9.37 11.04 25.99
CA VAL A 219 10.54 11.87 26.33
C VAL A 219 10.46 13.19 25.58
N PRO A 220 10.52 14.36 26.25
CA PRO A 220 10.42 15.65 25.58
C PRO A 220 11.60 15.91 24.63
N PRO A 221 11.40 16.71 23.57
CA PRO A 221 12.49 17.11 22.67
C PRO A 221 13.62 17.81 23.41
N THR A 222 14.86 17.52 23.02
CA THR A 222 16.04 18.19 23.58
C THR A 222 16.06 19.65 23.15
N LYS A 223 16.19 20.57 24.13
CA LYS A 223 16.33 22.01 23.82
C LYS A 223 17.64 22.27 23.10
N ILE A 224 17.55 23.05 22.02
CA ILE A 224 18.71 23.40 21.20
C ILE A 224 19.20 24.78 21.61
N HIS A 225 20.45 24.85 22.03
CA HIS A 225 21.11 26.12 22.31
C HIS A 225 21.74 26.65 21.03
N LEU A 226 21.19 27.76 20.52
CA LEU A 226 21.66 28.37 19.27
C LEU A 226 23.04 29.02 19.40
N ASN A 227 23.53 29.27 20.62
CA ASN A 227 24.85 29.86 20.90
C ASN A 227 25.14 31.10 20.04
N GLY A 228 24.13 31.94 19.80
CA GLY A 228 24.24 33.15 18.97
C GLY A 228 24.21 32.93 17.46
N ARG A 229 24.01 31.70 16.97
CA ARG A 229 23.85 31.42 15.54
C ARG A 229 22.49 31.93 15.05
N SER A 230 22.53 32.81 14.06
CA SER A 230 21.36 33.18 13.26
C SER A 230 21.46 32.51 11.89
N PRO A 231 20.82 31.35 11.68
CA PRO A 231 20.94 30.65 10.41
C PRO A 231 20.37 31.47 9.26
N THR A 232 21.24 31.81 8.30
CA THR A 232 20.83 32.42 7.03
C THR A 232 20.27 31.33 6.13
N SER A 233 18.96 31.12 6.21
CA SER A 233 18.26 30.11 5.44
C SER A 233 17.03 30.74 4.78
N PRO A 234 16.72 30.43 3.50
CA PRO A 234 15.47 30.86 2.89
C PRO A 234 14.24 30.46 3.75
N PHE A 235 14.31 29.30 4.41
CA PHE A 235 13.26 28.82 5.31
C PHE A 235 13.09 29.66 6.58
N GLY A 236 14.16 30.30 7.07
CA GLY A 236 14.10 31.15 8.26
C GLY A 236 13.28 32.42 8.06
N ASN A 237 13.05 32.82 6.80
CA ASN A 237 12.26 34.00 6.44
C ASN A 237 10.81 33.67 6.07
N LEU A 238 10.43 32.39 6.07
CA LEU A 238 9.08 31.96 5.71
C LEU A 238 8.19 31.85 6.95
N PRO A 239 6.90 32.19 6.83
CA PRO A 239 5.90 31.82 7.84
C PRO A 239 5.86 30.30 8.03
N LEU A 240 5.58 29.85 9.27
CA LEU A 240 5.56 28.42 9.62
C LEU A 240 4.56 27.63 8.76
N GLU A 241 3.45 28.25 8.37
CA GLU A 241 2.42 27.66 7.52
C GLU A 241 2.98 27.29 6.15
N MET A 242 3.85 28.14 5.58
CA MET A 242 4.51 27.86 4.30
C MET A 242 5.51 26.73 4.44
N ILE A 243 6.25 26.69 5.55
CA ILE A 243 7.16 25.58 5.84
C ILE A 243 6.39 24.26 5.95
N TYR A 244 5.28 24.24 6.68
CA TYR A 244 4.44 23.04 6.82
C TYR A 244 3.86 22.60 5.47
N ARG A 245 3.42 23.56 4.64
CA ARG A 245 2.93 23.27 3.29
C ARG A 245 4.02 22.70 2.40
N ILE A 246 5.23 23.27 2.39
CA ILE A 246 6.36 22.73 1.63
C ILE A 246 6.69 21.31 2.09
N CYS A 247 6.81 21.09 3.40
CA CYS A 247 7.09 19.78 3.96
C CYS A 247 6.00 18.75 3.66
N SER A 248 4.73 19.17 3.51
CA SER A 248 3.64 18.26 3.14
C SER A 248 3.76 17.65 1.74
N PHE A 249 4.63 18.19 0.89
CA PHE A 249 4.97 17.62 -0.43
C PHE A 249 6.24 16.76 -0.42
N LEU A 250 6.92 16.64 0.72
CA LEU A 250 8.16 15.88 0.84
C LEU A 250 7.89 14.52 1.50
N PRO A 251 8.50 13.43 0.98
CA PRO A 251 8.46 12.15 1.68
C PRO A 251 9.26 12.22 2.98
N GLY A 252 8.91 11.37 3.95
CA GLY A 252 9.57 11.28 5.26
C GLY A 252 11.12 11.32 5.25
N GLU A 253 11.76 10.58 4.36
CA GLU A 253 13.23 10.57 4.25
C GLU A 253 13.80 11.92 3.82
N SER A 254 13.11 12.63 2.92
CA SER A 254 13.51 13.98 2.51
C SER A 254 13.29 14.99 3.64
N ILE A 255 12.29 14.80 4.50
CA ILE A 255 12.12 15.62 5.71
C ILE A 255 13.31 15.40 6.66
N LYS A 256 13.71 14.15 6.90
CA LYS A 256 14.90 13.83 7.73
C LYS A 256 16.15 14.53 7.17
N ALA A 257 16.45 14.34 5.89
CA ALA A 257 17.58 14.99 5.21
C ALA A 257 17.51 16.53 5.28
N LEU A 258 16.33 17.11 5.10
CA LEU A 258 16.12 18.56 5.18
C LEU A 258 16.39 19.10 6.60
N THR A 259 15.98 18.37 7.64
CA THR A 259 16.26 18.75 9.04
C THR A 259 17.72 18.60 9.43
N GLU A 260 18.48 17.78 8.72
CA GLU A 260 19.94 17.67 8.89
C GLU A 260 20.68 18.78 8.13
N ALA A 261 20.20 19.13 6.94
CA ALA A 261 20.84 20.11 6.07
C ALA A 261 20.61 21.57 6.49
N SER A 262 19.52 21.89 7.20
CA SER A 262 19.13 23.26 7.52
C SER A 262 18.81 23.44 9.00
N LEU A 263 19.57 24.30 9.69
CA LEU A 263 19.33 24.62 11.11
C LEU A 263 17.93 25.24 11.34
N SER A 264 17.44 26.07 10.42
CA SER A 264 16.07 26.62 10.51
C SER A 264 15.02 25.51 10.49
N MET A 265 15.18 24.53 9.60
CA MET A 265 14.29 23.37 9.52
C MET A 265 14.44 22.45 10.74
N HIS A 266 15.68 22.30 11.23
CA HIS A 266 15.96 21.56 12.44
C HIS A 266 15.21 22.14 13.65
N LEU A 267 15.18 23.46 13.80
CA LEU A 267 14.43 24.16 14.85
C LEU A 267 12.92 23.99 14.70
N VAL A 268 12.38 24.15 13.49
CA VAL A 268 10.96 23.92 13.21
C VAL A 268 10.57 22.49 13.58
N SER A 269 11.41 21.51 13.26
CA SER A 269 11.19 20.10 13.61
C SER A 269 11.26 19.79 15.11
N GLN A 270 11.59 20.76 15.98
CA GLN A 270 11.49 20.56 17.43
C GLN A 270 10.06 20.77 17.95
N HIS A 271 9.20 21.45 17.18
CA HIS A 271 7.81 21.65 17.57
C HIS A 271 7.01 20.35 17.42
N ASN A 272 6.35 19.92 18.49
CA ASN A 272 5.59 18.68 18.50
C ASN A 272 4.47 18.65 17.44
N TYR A 273 3.83 19.81 17.24
CA TYR A 273 2.79 20.02 16.22
C TYR A 273 3.27 19.75 14.79
N PHE A 274 4.55 20.02 14.48
CA PHE A 274 5.11 19.73 13.16
C PHE A 274 5.03 18.24 12.85
N TRP A 275 5.44 17.39 13.79
CA TRP A 275 5.42 15.93 13.60
C TRP A 275 4.03 15.34 13.70
N GLU A 276 3.18 15.92 14.55
CA GLU A 276 1.76 15.60 14.60
C GLU A 276 1.10 15.78 13.22
N LYS A 277 1.39 16.91 12.56
CA LYS A 277 0.94 17.17 11.19
C LYS A 277 1.66 16.31 10.15
N THR A 278 2.93 15.99 10.37
CA THR A 278 3.69 15.06 9.52
C THR A 278 3.04 13.70 9.45
N ILE A 279 2.59 13.14 10.58
CA ILE A 279 1.85 11.88 10.59
C ILE A 279 0.53 11.99 9.80
N GLN A 280 -0.14 13.15 9.84
CA GLN A 280 -1.39 13.36 9.10
C GLN A 280 -1.21 13.31 7.59
N TRP A 281 -0.16 13.93 7.04
CA TRP A 281 0.04 13.97 5.59
C TRP A 281 0.93 12.86 5.04
N ASP A 282 1.90 12.33 5.80
CA ASP A 282 2.87 11.30 5.34
C ASP A 282 2.39 9.87 5.67
N MET A 283 1.45 9.72 6.61
CA MET A 283 0.84 8.43 6.97
C MET A 283 -0.69 8.39 6.83
N PRO A 284 -1.27 8.83 5.69
CA PRO A 284 -2.73 8.79 5.48
C PRO A 284 -3.29 7.36 5.43
N TRP A 285 -2.46 6.37 5.11
CA TRP A 285 -2.80 4.95 5.13
C TRP A 285 -3.04 4.39 6.55
N LEU A 286 -2.61 5.08 7.61
CA LEU A 286 -2.77 4.65 9.00
C LEU A 286 -4.06 5.21 9.63
N SER A 287 -5.22 4.83 9.07
CA SER A 287 -6.53 5.33 9.49
C SER A 287 -6.85 5.14 10.97
N GLU A 288 -6.37 4.06 11.57
CA GLU A 288 -6.60 3.66 12.96
C GLU A 288 -5.96 4.68 13.92
N PHE A 289 -4.78 5.20 13.56
CA PHE A 289 -4.14 6.26 14.32
C PHE A 289 -4.95 7.57 14.28
N HIS A 290 -5.46 7.92 13.10
CA HIS A 290 -6.29 9.12 12.94
C HIS A 290 -7.62 8.98 13.71
N ALA A 291 -8.19 7.78 13.74
CA ALA A 291 -9.40 7.47 14.51
C ALA A 291 -9.17 7.57 16.03
N LEU A 292 -8.07 7.00 16.54
CA LEU A 292 -7.67 7.10 17.95
C LEU A 292 -7.59 8.56 18.42
N LYS A 293 -7.07 9.42 17.56
CA LYS A 293 -6.94 10.85 17.82
C LYS A 293 -8.25 11.62 17.72
N ALA A 294 -9.13 11.24 16.78
CA ALA A 294 -10.40 11.92 16.52
C ALA A 294 -11.55 11.49 17.46
N GLY A 295 -11.32 10.53 18.36
CA GLY A 295 -12.32 9.99 19.29
C GLY A 295 -13.10 11.07 20.05
N LYS A 296 -14.43 10.93 20.09
CA LYS A 296 -15.39 11.97 20.53
C LYS A 296 -15.36 12.33 22.02
N GLU A 297 -14.89 11.44 22.90
CA GLU A 297 -15.00 11.63 24.36
C GLU A 297 -13.67 11.96 25.05
N LYS A 298 -12.55 11.47 24.52
CA LYS A 298 -11.17 11.89 24.86
C LYS A 298 -10.22 11.22 23.87
N SER A 299 -9.17 11.91 23.45
CA SER A 299 -8.04 11.26 22.77
C SER A 299 -7.57 10.09 23.66
N SER A 300 -7.57 8.88 23.11
CA SER A 300 -7.06 7.68 23.81
C SER A 300 -5.54 7.68 23.92
N LEU A 301 -4.89 8.65 23.29
CA LEU A 301 -3.47 8.91 23.31
C LEU A 301 -3.09 9.85 24.49
N PRO A 302 -2.02 9.54 25.25
CA PRO A 302 -1.49 10.43 26.28
C PRO A 302 -1.20 11.87 25.80
N ASP A 303 -1.39 12.85 26.69
CA ASP A 303 -1.22 14.28 26.38
C ASP A 303 0.26 14.69 26.18
N ASP A 304 1.20 13.91 26.70
CA ASP A 304 2.64 14.16 26.73
C ASP A 304 3.42 13.39 25.64
N ILE A 305 2.74 12.93 24.59
CA ILE A 305 3.37 12.23 23.47
C ILE A 305 4.38 13.14 22.76
N ASN A 306 5.56 12.59 22.49
CA ASN A 306 6.51 13.16 21.55
C ASN A 306 6.21 12.61 20.14
N TYR A 307 5.52 13.41 19.32
CA TYR A 307 5.12 13.03 17.97
C TYR A 307 6.31 12.79 17.03
N LYS A 308 7.48 13.39 17.29
CA LYS A 308 8.70 13.08 16.51
C LYS A 308 9.12 11.63 16.71
N ARG A 309 9.19 11.20 17.98
CA ARG A 309 9.57 9.83 18.32
C ARG A 309 8.50 8.84 17.86
N LEU A 310 7.23 9.19 18.04
CA LEU A 310 6.11 8.40 17.54
C LEU A 310 6.16 8.23 16.02
N TYR A 311 6.41 9.30 15.26
CA TYR A 311 6.57 9.24 13.81
C TYR A 311 7.69 8.27 13.40
N LEU A 312 8.88 8.40 14.01
CA LEU A 312 10.01 7.52 13.71
C LEU A 312 9.73 6.06 14.07
N TRP A 313 9.03 5.82 15.18
CA TRP A 313 8.63 4.49 15.61
C TRP A 313 7.59 3.86 14.65
N LEU A 314 6.54 4.62 14.31
CA LEU A 314 5.51 4.22 13.35
C LEU A 314 6.13 3.91 11.98
N ASP A 315 7.00 4.79 11.48
CA ASP A 315 7.69 4.64 10.21
C ASP A 315 8.50 3.35 10.17
N ASN A 316 9.29 3.07 11.22
CA ASN A 316 10.12 1.89 11.32
C ASN A 316 9.31 0.58 11.46
N MET A 317 8.27 0.56 12.29
CA MET A 317 7.52 -0.67 12.56
C MET A 317 6.61 -1.08 11.40
N THR A 318 6.10 -0.11 10.64
CA THR A 318 5.17 -0.31 9.51
C THR A 318 5.89 -0.40 8.17
N ALA A 319 7.21 -0.14 8.12
CA ALA A 319 8.00 -0.30 6.92
C ALA A 319 7.91 -1.75 6.42
N PRO A 320 7.51 -1.98 5.15
CA PRO A 320 7.55 -3.30 4.56
C PRO A 320 8.97 -3.85 4.63
N ARG A 321 9.13 -5.02 5.27
CA ARG A 321 10.40 -5.75 5.35
C ARG A 321 10.16 -7.23 5.12
N TYR A 322 11.10 -7.87 4.45
CA TYR A 322 11.06 -9.31 4.24
C TYR A 322 11.14 -10.03 5.58
N GLY A 323 10.27 -11.03 5.78
CA GLY A 323 10.27 -11.82 7.02
C GLY A 323 9.66 -11.12 8.23
N MET A 324 8.86 -10.06 8.02
CA MET A 324 8.11 -9.44 9.11
C MET A 324 7.13 -10.44 9.74
N ASP A 325 7.19 -10.56 11.06
CA ASP A 325 6.58 -11.64 11.84
C ASP A 325 5.50 -11.16 12.81
N ASN A 326 5.29 -9.84 12.95
CA ASN A 326 4.25 -9.28 13.79
C ASN A 326 2.91 -9.23 13.04
N PRO A 327 1.91 -10.08 13.40
CA PRO A 327 0.64 -10.15 12.68
C PRO A 327 -0.19 -8.87 12.74
N SER A 328 0.01 -8.04 13.78
CA SER A 328 -0.68 -6.75 13.93
C SER A 328 -0.14 -5.70 12.94
N LEU A 329 1.06 -5.89 12.40
CA LEU A 329 1.75 -4.93 11.52
C LEU A 329 1.82 -5.40 10.06
N THR A 330 1.70 -6.69 9.79
CA THR A 330 1.75 -7.25 8.42
C THR A 330 0.69 -6.65 7.51
N GLY A 331 -0.58 -6.65 7.91
CA GLY A 331 -1.64 -6.00 7.13
C GLY A 331 -1.37 -4.52 6.86
N VAL A 332 -0.84 -3.80 7.86
CA VAL A 332 -0.53 -2.37 7.74
C VAL A 332 0.61 -2.09 6.78
N ALA A 333 1.68 -2.89 6.83
CA ALA A 333 2.77 -2.75 5.88
C ALA A 333 2.31 -3.05 4.44
N ASN A 334 1.43 -4.05 4.27
CA ASN A 334 0.82 -4.31 2.96
C ASN A 334 0.00 -3.10 2.49
N ARG A 335 -0.81 -2.51 3.38
CA ARG A 335 -1.58 -1.30 3.07
C ARG A 335 -0.68 -0.13 2.69
N ARG A 336 0.40 0.12 3.44
CA ARG A 336 1.39 1.17 3.16
C ARG A 336 2.03 0.98 1.79
N ARG A 337 2.34 -0.27 1.42
CA ARG A 337 2.88 -0.62 0.09
C ARG A 337 1.86 -0.34 -1.02
N ILE A 338 0.62 -0.81 -0.86
CA ILE A 338 -0.47 -0.60 -1.81
C ILE A 338 -0.76 0.90 -1.98
N TRP A 339 -0.75 1.66 -0.88
CA TRP A 339 -0.96 3.11 -0.91
C TRP A 339 0.02 3.82 -1.84
N LYS A 340 1.31 3.45 -1.81
CA LYS A 340 2.33 4.01 -2.72
C LYS A 340 2.06 3.69 -4.20
N VAL A 341 1.38 2.60 -4.50
CA VAL A 341 0.93 2.29 -5.87
C VAL A 341 -0.24 3.19 -6.25
N CYS A 342 -1.20 3.35 -5.35
CA CYS A 342 -2.33 4.27 -5.56
C CYS A 342 -1.88 5.72 -5.77
N GLU A 343 -0.83 6.17 -5.06
CA GLU A 343 -0.23 7.51 -5.23
C GLU A 343 0.39 7.71 -6.63
N GLN A 344 0.83 6.65 -7.31
CA GLN A 344 1.29 6.73 -8.70
C GLN A 344 0.13 6.91 -9.68
N LEU A 345 -1.06 6.39 -9.35
CA LEU A 345 -2.27 6.49 -10.17
C LEU A 345 -2.98 7.85 -9.98
N ALA A 346 -2.93 8.41 -8.76
CA ALA A 346 -3.69 9.59 -8.39
C ALA A 346 -3.47 10.82 -9.30
N PRO A 347 -2.24 11.22 -9.68
CA PRO A 347 -2.03 12.37 -10.55
C PRO A 347 -2.68 12.22 -11.93
N ARG A 348 -2.65 11.00 -12.50
CA ARG A 348 -3.26 10.71 -13.80
C ARG A 348 -4.79 10.74 -13.73
N TYR A 349 -5.34 10.20 -12.66
CA TYR A 349 -6.77 10.24 -12.39
C TYR A 349 -7.29 11.67 -12.20
N LEU A 350 -6.61 12.49 -11.39
CA LEU A 350 -6.98 13.89 -11.19
C LEU A 350 -6.93 14.69 -12.48
N LYS A 351 -5.87 14.50 -13.30
CA LYS A 351 -5.77 15.10 -14.63
C LYS A 351 -6.94 14.68 -15.53
N GLY A 352 -7.29 13.40 -15.55
CA GLY A 352 -8.42 12.88 -16.33
C GLY A 352 -9.77 13.47 -15.89
N LEU A 353 -9.97 13.71 -14.59
CA LEU A 353 -11.16 14.39 -14.08
C LEU A 353 -11.24 15.84 -14.58
N GLU A 354 -10.12 16.57 -14.58
CA GLU A 354 -10.06 17.95 -15.10
C GLU A 354 -10.40 18.01 -16.59
N GLU A 355 -9.91 17.06 -17.38
CA GLU A 355 -10.19 16.96 -18.82
C GLU A 355 -11.66 16.63 -19.12
N VAL A 356 -12.32 15.85 -18.27
CA VAL A 356 -13.75 15.56 -18.39
C VAL A 356 -14.60 16.77 -17.95
N ALA A 357 -14.19 17.50 -16.92
CA ALA A 357 -14.91 18.68 -16.44
C ALA A 357 -14.86 19.89 -17.41
N GLN A 358 -13.88 19.92 -18.31
CA GLN A 358 -13.73 20.95 -19.34
C GLN A 358 -14.52 20.67 -20.63
N LYS A 359 -15.07 19.47 -20.79
CA LYS A 359 -15.92 19.07 -21.91
C LYS A 359 -17.39 19.21 -21.53
#